data_AF-A0A7S7ZB89-F1
#
_entry.id   AF-A0A7S7ZB89-F1
#
_cell.length_a   1.000
_cell.length_b   1.000
_cell.length_c   1.000
_cell.angle_alpha   90.00
_cell.angle_beta   90.00
_cell.angle_gamma   90.00
#
_symmetry.space_group_name_H-M   'P 1'
#
loop_
_entity.id
_entity.type
_entity.pdbx_description
1 polymer ?
#
loop_
_entity_poly.entity_id
_entity_poly.type
_entity_poly.pdbx_seq_one_letter_code
_entity_poly.pdbx_strand_id
1 'polypeptide(L)' 'MSRLHYFAREAAATLLRMAKTAKDPAVASGLIQRAADLKDRTGELPPVDVETMDEQPSKPLTRN' A
#
# COMPACT_ATOMS: atom_id res chain seq x y z
N MET A 1 -9.72 13.31 -13.97
CA MET A 1 -8.92 12.69 -12.88
C MET A 1 -7.50 12.49 -13.39
N SER A 2 -6.55 13.32 -12.93
CA SER A 2 -5.16 13.32 -13.44
C SER A 2 -4.42 12.03 -13.02
N ARG A 3 -3.68 11.40 -13.95
CA ARG A 3 -2.92 10.14 -13.75
C ARG A 3 -2.00 10.15 -12.52
N LEU A 4 -1.58 11.33 -12.07
CA LEU A 4 -0.67 11.52 -10.93
C LEU A 4 -1.26 11.05 -9.59
N HIS A 5 -2.58 11.15 -9.40
CA HIS A 5 -3.22 10.75 -8.14
C HIS A 5 -3.29 9.22 -7.96
N TYR A 6 -3.29 8.46 -9.07
CA TYR A 6 -3.32 7.01 -9.04
C TYR A 6 -2.00 6.43 -8.51
N PHE A 7 -0.87 6.94 -8.99
CA PHE A 7 0.46 6.47 -8.58
C PHE A 7 0.77 6.76 -7.12
N ALA A 8 0.33 7.91 -6.59
CA ALA A 8 0.51 8.21 -5.18
C ALA A 8 -0.26 7.25 -4.27
N ARG A 9 -1.45 6.81 -4.69
CA ARG A 9 -2.22 5.82 -3.95
C ARG A 9 -1.50 4.46 -3.89
N GLU A 10 -1.02 3.98 -5.03
CA GLU A 10 -0.31 2.70 -5.10
C GLU A 10 0.99 2.75 -4.30
N ALA A 11 1.73 3.86 -4.36
CA ALA A 11 2.94 4.04 -3.58
C ALA A 11 2.65 4.04 -2.07
N ALA A 12 1.61 4.73 -1.60
CA ALA A 12 1.20 4.69 -0.19
C ALA A 12 0.80 3.28 0.26
N ALA A 13 0.01 2.56 -0.54
CA ALA A 13 -0.37 1.18 -0.24
C ALA A 13 0.83 0.24 -0.17
N THR A 14 1.81 0.42 -1.06
CA THR A 14 3.04 -0.37 -1.09
C THR A 14 3.89 -0.11 0.16
N LEU A 15 4.02 1.15 0.58
CA LEU A 15 4.73 1.52 1.80
C LEU A 15 4.09 0.88 3.05
N LEU A 16 2.75 0.86 3.14
CA LEU A 16 2.06 0.18 4.23
C LEU A 16 2.26 -1.34 4.21
N ARG A 17 2.28 -1.95 3.02
CA ARG A 17 2.57 -3.39 2.87
C ARG A 17 3.99 -3.73 3.33
N MET A 18 4.96 -2.88 2.99
CA MET A 18 6.34 -3.01 3.44
C MET A 18 6.47 -2.77 4.95
N ALA A 19 5.70 -1.83 5.50
CA ALA A 19 5.68 -1.60 6.95
C ALA A 19 5.13 -2.82 7.72
N LYS A 20 4.12 -3.50 7.17
CA LYS A 20 3.53 -4.72 7.76
C LYS A 20 4.51 -5.89 7.83
N THR A 21 5.43 -6.00 6.86
CA THR A 21 6.43 -7.08 6.82
C THR A 21 7.78 -6.68 7.44
N ALA A 22 7.96 -5.40 7.78
CA ALA A 22 9.15 -4.90 8.44
C ALA A 22 9.26 -5.46 9.87
N LYS A 23 10.41 -6.06 10.17
CA LYS A 23 10.72 -6.59 11.51
C LYS A 23 11.25 -5.53 12.46
N ASP A 24 11.81 -4.45 11.91
CA ASP A 24 12.30 -3.31 12.67
C ASP A 24 11.16 -2.27 12.86
N PRO A 25 10.73 -1.99 14.10
CA PRO A 25 9.68 -1.03 14.37
C PRO A 25 10.05 0.40 13.94
N ALA A 26 11.33 0.77 13.95
CA ALA A 26 11.77 2.08 13.46
C ALA A 26 11.55 2.19 11.94
N VAL A 27 11.89 1.14 11.19
CA VAL A 27 11.65 1.08 9.74
C VAL A 27 10.16 1.08 9.43
N ALA A 28 9.35 0.31 10.16
CA ALA A 28 7.89 0.28 10.00
C ALA A 28 7.27 1.67 10.22
N SER A 29 7.67 2.36 11.28
CA SER A 29 7.19 3.72 11.59
C SER A 29 7.55 4.72 10.49
N GLY A 30 8.79 4.66 9.97
CA GLY A 30 9.24 5.52 8.88
C GLY A 30 8.44 5.30 7.59
N LEU A 31 8.14 4.04 7.24
CA LEU A 31 7.33 3.70 6.07
C LEU A 31 5.89 4.19 6.19
N ILE A 32 5.27 4.02 7.37
CA ILE A 32 3.92 4.54 7.66
C ILE A 32 3.89 6.06 7.53
N GLN A 33 4.88 6.76 8.08
CA GLN A 33 4.94 8.22 8.03
C GLN A 33 5.12 8.75 6.60
N ARG A 34 5.90 8.04 5.76
CA ARG A 34 6.01 8.38 4.33
C ARG A 34 4.72 8.12 3.57
N ALA A 35 3.99 7.05 3.88
CA ALA A 35 2.68 6.79 3.29
C ALA A 35 1.66 7.90 3.64
N ALA A 36 1.70 8.40 4.88
CA ALA A 36 0.85 9.50 5.34
C ALA A 36 1.18 10.83 4.64
N ASP A 37 2.47 11.21 4.57
CA ASP A 37 2.91 12.41 3.85
C ASP A 37 2.51 12.36 2.36
N LEU A 38 2.54 11.17 1.75
CA LEU A 38 2.11 10.99 0.36
C LEU A 38 0.60 11.18 0.17
N LYS A 39 -0.21 10.75 1.15
CA LYS A 39 -1.67 10.98 1.18
C LYS A 39 -1.99 12.46 1.33
N ASP A 40 -1.31 13.16 2.26
CA ASP A 40 -1.52 14.58 2.50
C ASP A 40 -1.16 15.43 1.26
N ARG A 41 -0.07 15.07 0.56
CA ARG A 41 0.35 15.73 -0.68
C ARG A 41 -0.57 15.50 -1.86
N THR A 42 -1.35 14.42 -1.86
CA THR A 42 -2.22 14.06 -2.99
C THR A 42 -3.68 14.48 -2.84
N GLY A 43 -4.03 15.07 -1.69
CA GLY A 43 -5.37 15.58 -1.37
C GLY A 43 -6.34 14.42 -1.14
N GLU A 44 -7.06 14.45 0.00
CA GLU A 44 -8.04 13.46 0.50
C GLU A 44 -8.47 12.39 -0.53
N LEU A 45 -7.65 11.36 -0.68
CA LEU A 45 -8.06 10.16 -1.38
C LEU A 45 -9.04 9.40 -0.48
N PRO A 46 -10.19 8.95 -1.00
CA PRO A 46 -11.14 8.18 -0.21
C PRO A 46 -10.46 6.92 0.33
N PRO A 47 -10.74 6.55 1.60
CA PRO A 47 -10.20 5.35 2.21
C PRO A 47 -10.60 4.16 1.33
N VAL A 48 -9.61 3.45 0.79
CA VAL A 48 -9.84 2.08 0.34
C VAL A 48 -9.70 1.24 1.58
N ASP A 49 -10.77 0.53 1.93
CA ASP A 49 -10.72 -0.58 2.85
C ASP A 49 -9.64 -1.55 2.35
N VAL A 50 -8.50 -1.55 3.05
CA VAL A 50 -7.35 -2.43 2.79
C VAL A 50 -7.74 -3.90 3.05
N GLU A 51 -8.95 -4.15 3.57
CA GLU A 51 -9.50 -5.46 3.85
C GLU A 51 -9.86 -6.27 2.58
N THR A 52 -9.92 -5.64 1.38
CA THR A 52 -10.38 -6.33 0.14
C THR A 52 -9.28 -6.64 -0.89
N MET A 53 -8.00 -6.38 -0.61
CA MET A 53 -6.90 -6.70 -1.55
C MET A 53 -5.98 -7.84 -1.08
N ASP A 54 -6.46 -8.69 -0.17
CA ASP A 54 -5.79 -9.95 0.20
C ASP A 54 -6.34 -11.18 -0.55
N GLU A 55 -7.28 -11.00 -1.49
CA GLU A 55 -7.74 -12.10 -2.35
C GLU A 55 -7.01 -12.11 -3.71
N GLN A 56 -5.73 -12.48 -3.68
CA GLN A 56 -5.22 -13.35 -4.73
C GLN A 56 -4.65 -14.60 -4.05
N PRO A 57 -5.42 -15.70 -3.99
CA PRO A 57 -4.81 -17.00 -3.76
C PRO A 57 -3.95 -17.31 -4.98
N SER A 58 -2.63 -17.35 -4.80
CA SER A 58 -1.71 -17.95 -5.76
C SER A 58 -2.15 -19.38 -6.00
N LYS A 59 -2.97 -19.59 -7.04
CA LYS A 59 -3.46 -20.90 -7.44
C LYS A 59 -2.25 -21.72 -7.92
N PRO A 60 -1.99 -22.92 -7.38
CA PRO A 60 -0.85 -23.71 -7.81
C PRO A 60 -1.13 -24.21 -9.23
N LEU A 61 -0.28 -23.82 -10.18
CA LEU A 61 -0.34 -24.34 -11.54
C LEU A 61 0.28 -25.75 -11.56
N THR A 62 -0.43 -26.74 -11.05
CA THR A 62 -0.22 -28.14 -11.42
C THR A 62 -0.98 -28.38 -12.72
N ARG A 63 -0.28 -28.78 -13.79
CA ARG A 63 -0.84 -29.74 -14.75
C ARG A 63 0.26 -30.45 -15.58
N ASN A 64 0.28 -31.78 -15.39
CA ASN A 64 0.81 -32.90 -16.21
C ASN A 64 1.92 -32.65 -17.22
#